data_AF-A0A0K0DHR3-F1
#
_entry.id   AF-A0A0K0DHR3-F1
#
_cell.length_a   1.000
_cell.length_b   1.000
_cell.length_c   1.000
_cell.angle_alpha   90.00
_cell.angle_beta   90.00
_cell.angle_gamma   90.00
#
_symmetry.space_group_name_H-M   'P 1'
#
loop_
_entity.id
_entity.type
_entity.pdbx_description
1 polymer ?
#
loop_
_entity_poly.entity_id
_entity_poly.type
_entity_poly.pdbx_seq_one_letter_code
_entity_poly.pdbx_strand_id
1 'polypeptide(L)'
;MAYMIDTHCHLVDDEFKSDVDEVIERAKIYHVKQAVVCPEYVSQFDAVMNLRRRHPDFVLAAIGIHPIQVSSRFDLHNLIPLDCFRTVHSRAAAMDTIEFLKWNNANRVVLHAFNGSKEEALCGLQAGFFFSIPPSFTSGNHKRFLANVVPLNHLLLETDSPVLGLVRDERNEPANLRFPAEFIAEVSPCNFITKNDLSCL
;
A
#
# COMPACT_ATOMS: atom_id res chain seq x y z
N MET A 1 15.55 6.28 15.11
CA MET A 1 15.34 5.68 13.77
C MET A 1 14.24 6.45 13.06
N ALA A 2 14.19 6.41 11.72
CA ALA A 2 12.99 6.79 10.98
C ALA A 2 11.93 5.70 11.15
N TYR A 3 10.65 6.07 11.12
CA TYR A 3 9.53 5.14 11.16
C TYR A 3 9.00 4.90 9.76
N MET A 4 8.45 3.71 9.52
CA MET A 4 7.79 3.36 8.26
C MET A 4 6.29 3.14 8.49
N ILE A 5 5.49 3.38 7.45
CA ILE A 5 4.06 3.10 7.44
C ILE A 5 3.81 2.14 6.28
N ASP A 6 3.17 1.01 6.58
CA ASP A 6 2.72 0.07 5.57
C ASP A 6 1.38 0.56 5.00
N THR A 7 1.34 1.00 3.75
CA THR A 7 0.13 1.58 3.16
C THR A 7 -0.87 0.55 2.62
N HIS A 8 -0.52 -0.74 2.63
CA HIS A 8 -1.43 -1.80 2.19
C HIS A 8 -1.03 -3.16 2.75
N CYS A 9 -1.90 -3.78 3.56
CA CYS A 9 -1.74 -5.16 4.02
C CYS A 9 -3.10 -5.80 4.37
N HIS A 10 -3.13 -7.13 4.40
CA HIS A 10 -4.31 -7.94 4.70
C HIS A 10 -4.13 -8.70 6.04
N LEU A 11 -3.93 -7.98 7.15
CA LEU A 11 -3.73 -8.61 8.48
C LEU A 11 -4.93 -9.39 9.05
N VAL A 12 -6.07 -9.37 8.35
CA VAL A 12 -7.27 -10.17 8.68
C VAL A 12 -7.42 -11.40 7.78
N ASP A 13 -6.42 -11.67 6.94
CA ASP A 13 -6.33 -12.91 6.16
C ASP A 13 -6.24 -14.14 7.08
N ASP A 14 -6.74 -15.28 6.59
CA ASP A 14 -6.72 -16.55 7.33
C ASP A 14 -5.28 -17.00 7.67
N GLU A 15 -4.27 -16.61 6.89
CA GLU A 15 -2.85 -16.90 7.15
C GLU A 15 -2.31 -16.29 8.46
N PHE A 16 -2.97 -15.26 9.01
CA PHE A 16 -2.58 -14.60 10.26
C PHE A 16 -3.51 -14.90 11.44
N LYS A 17 -4.56 -15.69 11.22
CA LYS A 17 -5.62 -15.92 12.21
C LYS A 17 -5.11 -16.40 13.57
N SER A 18 -4.01 -17.16 13.58
CA SER A 18 -3.42 -17.72 14.79
C SER A 18 -2.36 -16.84 15.45
N ASP A 19 -1.76 -15.89 14.73
CA ASP A 19 -0.55 -15.19 15.19
C ASP A 19 -0.47 -13.70 14.82
N VAL A 20 -1.59 -13.06 14.45
CA VAL A 20 -1.62 -11.66 14.01
C VAL A 20 -1.04 -10.69 15.04
N ASP A 21 -1.17 -10.98 16.34
CA ASP A 21 -0.66 -10.13 17.40
C ASP A 21 0.88 -10.20 17.45
N GLU A 22 1.45 -11.39 17.31
CA GLU A 22 2.89 -11.61 17.21
C GLU A 22 3.45 -11.02 15.90
N VAL A 23 2.71 -11.08 14.79
CA VAL A 23 3.07 -10.43 13.52
C VAL A 23 3.21 -8.91 13.70
N ILE A 24 2.25 -8.28 14.39
CA ILE A 24 2.27 -6.84 14.68
C ILE A 24 3.47 -6.48 15.57
N GLU A 25 3.76 -7.28 16.60
CA GLU A 25 4.93 -7.05 17.45
C GLU A 25 6.25 -7.18 16.68
N ARG A 26 6.36 -8.18 15.79
CA ARG A 26 7.51 -8.28 14.86
C ARG A 26 7.64 -7.04 13.98
N ALA A 27 6.54 -6.55 13.42
CA ALA A 27 6.56 -5.34 12.59
C ALA A 27 7.07 -4.10 13.35
N LYS A 28 6.64 -3.92 14.61
CA LYS A 28 7.09 -2.82 15.48
C LYS A 28 8.60 -2.88 15.76
N ILE A 29 9.17 -4.08 15.95
CA ILE A 29 10.61 -4.27 16.12
C ILE A 29 11.38 -3.74 14.90
N TYR A 30 10.84 -3.93 13.69
CA TYR A 30 11.39 -3.41 12.44
C TYR A 30 10.95 -1.97 12.10
N HIS A 31 10.51 -1.20 13.09
CA HIS A 31 10.13 0.22 12.98
C HIS A 31 8.95 0.52 12.05
N VAL A 32 8.08 -0.47 11.78
CA VAL A 32 6.76 -0.22 11.22
C VAL A 32 5.89 0.38 12.33
N LYS A 33 5.51 1.63 12.15
CA LYS A 33 4.74 2.37 13.15
C LYS A 33 3.25 2.08 13.02
N GLN A 34 2.76 2.09 11.78
CA GLN A 34 1.36 1.88 11.44
C GLN A 34 1.22 1.09 10.16
N ALA A 35 0.08 0.43 10.01
CA ALA A 35 -0.30 -0.29 8.80
C ALA A 35 -1.76 0.01 8.42
N VAL A 36 -2.00 0.27 7.15
CA VAL A 36 -3.34 0.35 6.57
C VAL A 36 -3.81 -1.09 6.30
N VAL A 37 -4.79 -1.53 7.08
CA VAL A 37 -5.32 -2.89 7.01
C VAL A 37 -6.54 -2.90 6.09
N CYS A 38 -6.38 -3.56 4.96
CA CYS A 38 -7.35 -3.66 3.88
C CYS A 38 -8.13 -4.97 3.99
N PRO A 39 -9.47 -4.93 4.04
CA PRO A 39 -10.28 -6.13 3.83
C PRO A 39 -10.24 -6.52 2.35
N GLU A 40 -10.17 -7.81 2.06
CA GLU A 40 -10.44 -8.36 0.73
C GLU A 40 -11.95 -8.53 0.51
N TYR A 41 -12.68 -8.86 1.59
CA TYR A 41 -14.12 -9.10 1.57
C TYR A 41 -14.89 -8.24 2.57
N VAL A 42 -16.16 -7.95 2.26
CA VAL A 42 -17.06 -7.20 3.16
C VAL A 42 -17.25 -7.93 4.49
N SER A 43 -17.26 -9.26 4.47
CA SER A 43 -17.33 -10.11 5.67
C SER A 43 -16.17 -9.90 6.64
N GLN A 44 -15.06 -9.30 6.22
CA GLN A 44 -13.90 -9.04 7.06
C GLN A 44 -13.96 -7.69 7.78
N PHE A 45 -14.95 -6.83 7.52
CA PHE A 45 -15.02 -5.49 8.12
C PHE A 45 -15.01 -5.53 9.66
N ASP A 46 -15.81 -6.42 10.25
CA ASP A 46 -15.83 -6.60 11.71
C ASP A 46 -14.48 -7.09 12.25
N ALA A 47 -13.79 -7.96 11.50
CA ALA A 47 -12.46 -8.43 11.88
C ALA A 47 -11.44 -7.28 11.86
N VAL A 48 -11.47 -6.41 10.84
CA VAL A 48 -10.59 -5.23 10.74
C VAL A 48 -10.85 -4.28 11.90
N MET A 49 -12.12 -3.98 12.20
CA MET A 49 -12.49 -3.09 13.30
C MET A 49 -12.11 -3.66 14.67
N ASN A 50 -12.27 -4.98 14.85
CA ASN A 50 -11.82 -5.66 16.06
C ASN A 50 -10.30 -5.62 16.22
N LEU A 51 -9.55 -5.86 15.13
CA LEU A 51 -8.09 -5.76 15.14
C LEU A 51 -7.63 -4.33 15.47
N ARG A 52 -8.28 -3.31 14.89
CA ARG A 52 -8.05 -1.90 15.23
C ARG A 52 -8.30 -1.61 16.71
N ARG A 53 -9.38 -2.14 17.29
CA ARG A 53 -9.69 -1.94 18.71
C ARG A 53 -8.62 -2.55 19.63
N ARG A 54 -8.01 -3.66 19.20
CA ARG A 54 -6.92 -4.33 19.93
C ARG A 54 -5.57 -3.63 19.76
N HIS A 55 -5.32 -3.06 18.58
CA HIS A 55 -4.06 -2.38 18.23
C HIS A 55 -4.30 -0.95 17.67
N PRO A 56 -4.87 -0.03 18.48
CA PRO A 56 -5.31 1.28 17.99
C PRO A 56 -4.17 2.18 17.50
N ASP A 57 -2.96 2.00 18.02
CA ASP A 57 -1.79 2.79 17.64
C ASP A 57 -1.10 2.28 16.37
N PHE A 58 -1.40 1.06 15.95
CA PHE A 58 -0.79 0.41 14.78
C PHE A 58 -1.74 0.31 13.59
N VAL A 59 -3.01 -0.05 13.82
CA VAL A 59 -3.93 -0.38 12.74
C VAL A 59 -4.77 0.82 12.28
N LEU A 60 -4.55 1.22 11.04
CA LEU A 60 -5.39 2.14 10.30
C LEU A 60 -6.37 1.30 9.46
N ALA A 61 -7.63 1.25 9.88
CA ALA A 61 -8.63 0.46 9.18
C ALA A 61 -9.00 1.10 7.83
N ALA A 62 -8.86 0.34 6.74
CA ALA A 62 -9.48 0.66 5.46
C ALA A 62 -10.85 -0.03 5.35
N ILE A 63 -11.76 0.61 4.62
CA ILE A 63 -13.08 0.07 4.29
C ILE A 63 -13.24 0.21 2.78
N GLY A 64 -13.59 -0.88 2.10
CA GLY A 64 -13.69 -0.90 0.64
C GLY A 64 -14.12 -2.26 0.12
N ILE A 65 -14.29 -2.34 -1.20
CA ILE A 65 -14.66 -3.56 -1.92
C ILE A 65 -13.55 -3.86 -2.91
N HIS A 66 -13.06 -5.10 -2.93
CA HIS A 66 -12.07 -5.54 -3.90
C HIS A 66 -12.74 -5.81 -5.27
N PRO A 67 -12.11 -5.50 -6.42
CA PRO A 67 -12.70 -5.71 -7.75
C PRO A 67 -13.16 -7.14 -8.05
N ILE A 68 -12.69 -8.15 -7.31
CA ILE A 68 -13.15 -9.54 -7.44
C ILE A 68 -14.61 -9.73 -6.98
N GLN A 69 -15.16 -8.78 -6.21
CA GLN A 69 -16.49 -8.87 -5.59
C GLN A 69 -17.62 -8.24 -6.43
N VAL A 70 -17.36 -7.91 -7.71
CA VAL A 70 -18.27 -7.15 -8.62
C VAL A 70 -19.65 -7.80 -8.85
N SER A 71 -19.85 -9.07 -8.46
CA SER A 71 -21.18 -9.71 -8.50
C SER A 71 -22.18 -9.17 -7.47
N SER A 72 -21.72 -8.40 -6.48
CA SER A 72 -22.56 -7.79 -5.46
C SER A 72 -22.63 -6.27 -5.62
N ARG A 73 -23.76 -5.76 -6.12
CA ARG A 73 -24.04 -4.32 -6.16
C ARG A 73 -24.16 -3.80 -4.73
N PHE A 74 -23.13 -3.14 -4.23
CA PHE A 74 -23.18 -2.36 -3.01
C PHE A 74 -23.19 -0.87 -3.35
N ASP A 75 -24.19 -0.16 -2.83
CA ASP A 75 -24.27 1.29 -2.98
C ASP A 75 -23.41 1.95 -1.90
N LEU A 76 -22.11 2.06 -2.16
CA LEU A 76 -21.16 2.73 -1.27
C LEU A 76 -21.17 4.25 -1.41
N HIS A 77 -21.98 4.83 -2.31
CA HIS A 77 -21.96 6.27 -2.63
C HIS A 77 -22.16 7.17 -1.40
N ASN A 78 -22.82 6.66 -0.35
CA ASN A 78 -23.13 7.42 0.86
C ASN A 78 -22.30 7.03 2.09
N LEU A 79 -21.37 6.06 1.97
CA LEU A 79 -20.70 5.45 3.12
C LEU A 79 -19.23 5.85 3.30
N ILE A 80 -18.59 6.41 2.27
CA ILE A 80 -17.17 6.78 2.34
C ILE A 80 -17.04 8.29 2.08
N PRO A 81 -16.62 9.09 3.09
CA PRO A 81 -16.32 10.49 2.88
C PRO A 81 -15.36 10.67 1.72
N LEU A 82 -15.64 11.63 0.83
CA LEU A 82 -14.83 11.88 -0.37
C LEU A 82 -13.37 12.27 -0.03
N ASP A 83 -13.11 12.66 1.21
CA ASP A 83 -11.84 13.16 1.73
C ASP A 83 -10.84 12.06 2.17
N CYS A 84 -11.26 10.79 2.13
CA CYS A 84 -10.41 9.65 2.47
C CYS A 84 -9.44 9.29 1.34
N PHE A 85 -8.25 8.80 1.70
CA PHE A 85 -7.35 8.16 0.73
C PHE A 85 -7.97 6.87 0.19
N ARG A 86 -7.79 6.62 -1.10
CA ARG A 86 -8.30 5.43 -1.80
C ARG A 86 -7.11 4.58 -2.22
N THR A 87 -6.98 3.40 -1.63
CA THR A 87 -6.09 2.36 -2.16
C THR A 87 -6.83 1.62 -3.27
N VAL A 88 -6.30 1.66 -4.48
CA VAL A 88 -6.95 1.12 -5.68
C VAL A 88 -6.11 -0.02 -6.22
N HIS A 89 -6.74 -1.19 -6.29
CA HIS A 89 -6.17 -2.36 -6.95
C HIS A 89 -6.47 -2.29 -8.45
N SER A 90 -5.46 -2.54 -9.28
CA SER A 90 -5.62 -2.76 -10.72
C SER A 90 -4.60 -3.75 -11.22
N ARG A 91 -5.05 -4.73 -12.02
CA ARG A 91 -4.20 -5.73 -12.65
C ARG A 91 -4.63 -5.88 -14.11
N ALA A 92 -3.69 -5.67 -15.02
CA ALA A 92 -3.94 -5.70 -16.47
C ALA A 92 -5.04 -4.72 -16.95
N ALA A 93 -5.31 -3.66 -16.17
CA ALA A 93 -6.32 -2.65 -16.45
C ALA A 93 -5.88 -1.25 -15.95
N ALA A 94 -4.56 -1.00 -15.90
CA ALA A 94 -4.00 0.18 -15.25
C ALA A 94 -4.45 1.47 -15.96
N MET A 95 -4.31 1.57 -17.29
CA MET A 95 -4.79 2.75 -18.03
C MET A 95 -6.29 2.99 -17.84
N ASP A 96 -7.13 1.97 -18.05
CA ASP A 96 -8.59 2.09 -17.89
C ASP A 96 -8.97 2.56 -16.48
N THR A 97 -8.28 2.04 -15.47
CA THR A 97 -8.48 2.43 -14.06
C THR A 97 -8.11 3.90 -13.85
N ILE A 98 -6.96 4.34 -14.38
CA ILE A 98 -6.48 5.72 -14.26
C ILE A 98 -7.44 6.68 -14.98
N GLU A 99 -7.88 6.34 -16.19
CA GLU A 99 -8.83 7.15 -16.96
C GLU A 99 -10.18 7.26 -16.26
N PHE A 100 -10.71 6.15 -15.73
CA PHE A 100 -11.93 6.16 -14.95
C PHE A 100 -11.81 7.05 -13.70
N LEU A 101 -10.72 6.93 -12.95
CA LEU A 101 -10.48 7.76 -11.77
C LEU A 101 -10.37 9.25 -12.13
N LYS A 102 -9.68 9.59 -13.22
CA LYS A 102 -9.56 10.96 -13.75
C LYS A 102 -10.92 11.51 -14.17
N TRP A 103 -11.72 10.74 -14.90
CA TRP A 103 -13.06 11.13 -15.31
C TRP A 103 -13.93 11.50 -14.10
N ASN A 104 -13.79 10.75 -13.02
CA ASN A 104 -14.52 10.98 -11.78
C ASN A 104 -13.88 12.04 -10.85
N ASN A 105 -12.87 12.78 -11.32
CA ASN A 105 -12.11 13.75 -10.52
C ASN A 105 -11.60 13.17 -9.19
N ALA A 106 -11.24 11.90 -9.18
CA ALA A 106 -10.70 11.26 -8.00
C ALA A 106 -9.38 11.93 -7.61
N ASN A 107 -9.22 12.17 -6.32
CA ASN A 107 -7.99 12.65 -5.71
C ASN A 107 -7.61 11.73 -4.54
N ARG A 108 -6.39 11.90 -4.00
CA ARG A 108 -5.88 11.07 -2.89
C ARG A 108 -5.94 9.57 -3.19
N VAL A 109 -5.49 9.20 -4.39
CA VAL A 109 -5.46 7.81 -4.85
C VAL A 109 -4.06 7.25 -4.69
N VAL A 110 -3.97 6.06 -4.11
CA VAL A 110 -2.80 5.20 -4.13
C VAL A 110 -3.09 4.04 -5.08
N LEU A 111 -2.32 3.93 -6.15
CA LEU A 111 -2.31 2.77 -7.04
C LEU A 111 -1.40 1.72 -6.40
N HIS A 112 -2.01 0.77 -5.69
CA HIS A 112 -1.28 -0.22 -4.90
C HIS A 112 -0.72 -1.33 -5.79
N ALA A 113 0.43 -1.88 -5.41
CA ALA A 113 1.17 -2.92 -6.14
C ALA A 113 1.21 -2.68 -7.66
N PHE A 114 1.46 -1.42 -8.07
CA PHE A 114 1.29 -0.98 -9.46
C PHE A 114 2.16 -1.79 -10.42
N ASN A 115 1.54 -2.46 -11.39
CA ASN A 115 2.21 -3.32 -12.36
C ASN A 115 2.03 -2.90 -13.82
N GLY A 116 1.60 -1.66 -14.06
CA GLY A 116 1.43 -1.08 -15.39
C GLY A 116 2.75 -0.66 -16.05
N SER A 117 2.66 -0.09 -17.24
CA SER A 117 3.77 0.44 -18.03
C SER A 117 4.28 1.79 -17.50
N LYS A 118 5.38 2.26 -18.06
CA LYS A 118 5.93 3.60 -17.78
C LYS A 118 4.95 4.71 -18.20
N GLU A 119 4.30 4.55 -19.34
CA GLU A 119 3.33 5.49 -19.88
C GLU A 119 2.11 5.58 -18.95
N GLU A 120 1.63 4.45 -18.45
CA GLU A 120 0.54 4.39 -17.47
C GLU A 120 0.94 5.05 -16.14
N ALA A 121 2.15 4.77 -15.64
CA ALA A 121 2.67 5.42 -14.43
C ALA A 121 2.77 6.95 -14.58
N LEU A 122 3.23 7.45 -15.74
CA LEU A 122 3.28 8.88 -16.01
C LEU A 122 1.89 9.51 -16.09
N CYS A 123 0.90 8.80 -16.65
CA CYS A 123 -0.49 9.26 -16.69
C CYS A 123 -1.08 9.38 -15.27
N GLY A 124 -0.85 8.39 -14.41
CA GLY A 124 -1.25 8.44 -13.00
C GLY A 124 -0.54 9.54 -12.21
N LEU A 125 0.75 9.73 -12.45
CA LEU A 125 1.53 10.81 -11.84
C LEU A 125 1.01 12.20 -12.24
N GLN A 126 0.67 12.41 -13.52
CA GLN A 126 0.06 13.66 -13.99
C GLN A 126 -1.31 13.93 -13.34
N ALA A 127 -2.04 12.89 -12.96
CA ALA A 127 -3.28 13.00 -12.20
C ALA A 127 -3.07 13.25 -10.69
N GLY A 128 -1.82 13.29 -10.22
CA GLY A 128 -1.48 13.48 -8.81
C GLY A 128 -1.65 12.22 -7.95
N PHE A 129 -1.67 11.03 -8.56
CA PHE A 129 -1.79 9.77 -7.83
C PHE A 129 -0.45 9.32 -7.23
N PHE A 130 -0.54 8.50 -6.19
CA PHE A 130 0.59 7.89 -5.51
C PHE A 130 0.74 6.43 -5.95
N PHE A 131 1.93 5.87 -5.77
CA PHE A 131 2.27 4.49 -6.11
C PHE A 131 2.98 3.85 -4.94
N SER A 132 2.62 2.62 -4.58
CA SER A 132 3.32 1.87 -3.55
C SER A 132 4.15 0.73 -4.13
N ILE A 133 5.22 0.39 -3.41
CA ILE A 133 6.20 -0.63 -3.82
C ILE A 133 6.21 -1.76 -2.77
N PRO A 134 5.80 -2.99 -3.12
CA PRO A 134 5.85 -4.14 -2.23
C PRO A 134 7.22 -4.85 -2.31
N PRO A 135 7.55 -5.74 -1.34
CA PRO A 135 8.83 -6.45 -1.32
C PRO A 135 9.12 -7.23 -2.61
N SER A 136 8.13 -7.89 -3.22
CA SER A 136 8.32 -8.64 -4.47
C SER A 136 8.84 -7.81 -5.66
N PHE A 137 8.79 -6.47 -5.58
CA PHE A 137 9.28 -5.61 -6.66
C PHE A 137 10.79 -5.35 -6.56
N THR A 138 11.40 -5.62 -5.41
CA THR A 138 12.81 -5.30 -5.16
C THR A 138 13.75 -6.38 -5.71
N SER A 139 13.25 -7.57 -6.03
CA SER A 139 14.04 -8.71 -6.50
C SER A 139 14.16 -8.84 -8.03
N GLY A 140 13.69 -7.85 -8.81
CA GLY A 140 13.74 -7.90 -10.28
C GLY A 140 13.83 -6.56 -11.01
N ASN A 141 14.43 -6.57 -12.21
CA ASN A 141 14.65 -5.37 -13.03
C ASN A 141 13.35 -4.77 -13.61
N HIS A 142 12.31 -5.57 -13.77
CA HIS A 142 11.12 -5.17 -14.54
C HIS A 142 10.31 -4.04 -13.87
N LYS A 143 10.45 -3.85 -12.56
CA LYS A 143 9.65 -2.87 -11.79
C LYS A 143 10.48 -1.72 -11.21
N ARG A 144 11.79 -1.73 -11.47
CA ARG A 144 12.74 -0.68 -11.07
C ARG A 144 12.47 0.65 -11.77
N PHE A 145 11.82 0.63 -12.93
CA PHE A 145 11.43 1.86 -13.62
C PHE A 145 10.52 2.74 -12.76
N LEU A 146 9.64 2.15 -11.96
CA LEU A 146 8.68 2.92 -11.15
C LEU A 146 9.42 3.82 -10.16
N ALA A 147 10.41 3.26 -9.46
CA ALA A 147 11.23 4.00 -8.51
C ALA A 147 12.21 5.01 -9.17
N ASN A 148 12.49 4.85 -10.47
CA ASN A 148 13.31 5.79 -11.24
C ASN A 148 12.51 6.93 -11.88
N VAL A 149 11.23 6.68 -12.20
CA VAL A 149 10.38 7.60 -12.96
C VAL A 149 9.45 8.39 -12.03
N VAL A 150 8.98 7.76 -10.94
CA VAL A 150 8.07 8.39 -9.99
C VAL A 150 8.91 9.15 -8.93
N PRO A 151 8.65 10.44 -8.72
CA PRO A 151 9.30 11.23 -7.66
C PRO A 151 9.04 10.64 -6.26
N LEU A 152 9.98 10.82 -5.33
CA LEU A 152 9.88 10.25 -3.97
C LEU A 152 8.61 10.69 -3.23
N ASN A 153 8.14 11.93 -3.44
CA ASN A 153 6.91 12.44 -2.82
C ASN A 153 5.62 11.84 -3.39
N HIS A 154 5.71 10.96 -4.41
CA HIS A 154 4.61 10.16 -4.94
C HIS A 154 4.79 8.65 -4.72
N LEU A 155 5.88 8.24 -4.06
CA LEU A 155 6.16 6.84 -3.73
C LEU A 155 5.81 6.55 -2.26
N LEU A 156 5.17 5.39 -2.05
CA LEU A 156 4.77 4.87 -0.75
C LEU A 156 5.34 3.47 -0.54
N LEU A 157 5.40 3.04 0.72
CA LEU A 157 5.84 1.71 1.11
C LEU A 157 4.62 0.84 1.39
N GLU A 158 4.61 -0.38 0.89
CA GLU A 158 3.60 -1.38 1.26
C GLU A 158 4.23 -2.76 1.43
N THR A 159 3.51 -3.67 2.08
CA THR A 159 3.86 -5.09 2.01
C THR A 159 2.94 -5.92 1.14
N ASP A 160 1.65 -5.58 1.08
CA ASP A 160 0.59 -6.44 0.55
C ASP A 160 0.56 -7.83 1.22
N SER A 161 1.04 -7.91 2.47
CA SER A 161 1.09 -9.16 3.23
C SER A 161 -0.32 -9.76 3.42
N PRO A 162 -0.50 -11.10 3.38
CA PRO A 162 0.54 -12.15 3.42
C PRO A 162 1.23 -12.44 2.08
N VAL A 163 0.83 -11.78 1.00
CA VAL A 163 1.40 -12.01 -0.33
C VAL A 163 2.50 -11.00 -0.67
N LEU A 164 3.05 -11.11 -1.88
CA LEU A 164 4.07 -10.22 -2.45
C LEU A 164 5.35 -10.05 -1.60
N GLY A 165 5.73 -11.11 -0.87
CA GLY A 165 7.03 -11.21 -0.20
C GLY A 165 8.21 -11.25 -1.17
N LEU A 166 9.43 -11.22 -0.62
CA LEU A 166 10.66 -11.37 -1.40
C LEU A 166 10.77 -12.75 -2.06
N VAL A 167 10.43 -13.77 -1.29
CA VAL A 167 10.44 -15.17 -1.74
C VAL A 167 9.02 -15.50 -2.17
N ARG A 168 8.90 -16.01 -3.40
CA ARG A 168 7.62 -16.43 -3.94
C ARG A 168 7.07 -17.61 -3.13
N ASP A 169 5.77 -17.59 -2.89
CA ASP A 169 5.02 -18.64 -2.17
C ASP A 169 5.40 -18.80 -0.68
N GLU A 170 6.16 -17.86 -0.11
CA GLU A 170 6.36 -17.73 1.34
C GLU A 170 5.45 -16.63 1.92
N ARG A 171 4.99 -16.84 3.16
CA ARG A 171 4.17 -15.87 3.90
C ARG A 171 4.96 -14.58 4.14
N ASN A 172 4.47 -13.48 3.60
CA ASN A 172 5.00 -12.14 3.82
C ASN A 172 4.41 -11.51 5.09
N GLU A 173 5.09 -10.55 5.69
CA GLU A 173 4.63 -9.87 6.90
C GLU A 173 4.96 -8.37 6.83
N PRO A 174 4.26 -7.49 7.58
CA PRO A 174 4.57 -6.06 7.61
C PRO A 174 6.02 -5.75 8.00
N ALA A 175 6.68 -6.62 8.78
CA ALA A 175 8.11 -6.50 9.11
C ALA A 175 9.03 -6.42 7.88
N ASN A 176 8.59 -6.94 6.73
CA ASN A 176 9.33 -6.93 5.48
C ASN A 176 9.27 -5.59 4.73
N LEU A 177 8.59 -4.57 5.28
CA LEU A 177 8.52 -3.21 4.71
C LEU A 177 9.90 -2.54 4.57
N ARG A 178 10.92 -3.03 5.30
CA ARG A 178 12.31 -2.57 5.14
C ARG A 178 12.86 -2.82 3.74
N PHE A 179 12.44 -3.87 3.05
CA PHE A 179 12.97 -4.21 1.73
C PHE A 179 12.62 -3.17 0.65
N PRO A 180 11.35 -2.75 0.48
CA PRO A 180 11.05 -1.66 -0.45
C PRO A 180 11.67 -0.33 -0.01
N ALA A 181 11.82 -0.07 1.29
CA ALA A 181 12.49 1.14 1.78
C ALA A 181 13.97 1.20 1.40
N GLU A 182 14.71 0.11 1.63
CA GLU A 182 16.11 -0.06 1.23
C GLU A 182 16.26 0.06 -0.30
N PHE A 183 15.35 -0.55 -1.06
CA PHE A 183 15.33 -0.47 -2.52
C PHE A 183 15.13 0.95 -3.03
N ILE A 184 14.15 1.70 -2.50
CA ILE A 184 13.92 3.10 -2.89
C ILE A 184 15.15 3.97 -2.57
N ALA A 185 15.83 3.70 -1.45
CA ALA A 185 17.06 4.39 -1.09
C ALA A 185 18.21 4.13 -2.08
N GLU A 186 18.34 2.89 -2.55
CA GLU A 186 19.37 2.51 -3.51
C GLU A 186 19.14 3.14 -4.89
N VAL A 187 17.89 3.16 -5.37
CA VAL A 187 17.54 3.63 -6.73
C VAL A 187 17.38 5.15 -6.81
N SER A 188 17.11 5.82 -5.69
CA SER A 188 16.93 7.27 -5.61
C SER A 188 17.96 7.92 -4.66
N PRO A 189 19.27 7.82 -4.95
CA PRO A 189 20.32 8.33 -4.06
C PRO A 189 20.29 9.85 -3.87
N CYS A 190 19.54 10.59 -4.70
CA CYS A 190 19.41 12.05 -4.58
C CYS A 190 18.27 12.53 -3.65
N ASN A 191 17.50 11.65 -2.99
CA ASN A 191 16.31 12.06 -2.23
C ASN A 191 16.27 11.62 -0.76
N PHE A 192 17.34 11.04 -0.22
CA PHE A 192 17.44 10.92 1.24
C PHE A 192 17.87 12.26 1.83
N ILE A 193 16.87 13.04 2.26
CA ILE A 193 17.03 14.01 3.34
C ILE A 193 17.54 13.19 4.54
N THR A 194 18.85 13.11 4.66
CA THR A 194 19.49 12.63 5.88
C THR A 194 19.11 13.59 7.01
N LYS A 195 19.13 13.11 8.24
CA LYS A 195 18.68 13.76 9.49
C LYS A 195 19.08 15.23 9.75
N ASN A 196 19.89 15.86 8.89
CA ASN A 196 20.39 17.23 9.05
C ASN A 196 19.56 18.33 8.36
N ASP A 197 18.57 18.01 7.53
CA ASP A 197 17.83 19.02 6.74
C ASP A 197 16.47 19.44 7.34
N LEU A 198 16.21 19.14 8.61
CA LEU A 198 15.03 19.64 9.35
C LEU A 198 15.20 21.08 9.89
N SER A 199 16.23 21.82 9.46
CA SER A 199 16.44 23.22 9.84
C SER A 199 15.68 24.23 8.97
N CYS A 200 14.91 23.76 7.98
CA CYS A 200 14.20 24.61 7.02
C CYS A 200 12.67 24.39 6.98
N LEU A 201 12.06 23.81 8.02
CA LEU A 201 10.62 23.85 8.26
C LEU A 201 10.30 24.49 9.61
#